data_AF-A0A7X2P855-F1
#
_entry.id   AF-A0A7X2P855-F1
#
_cell.length_a   1.000
_cell.length_b   1.000
_cell.length_c   1.000
_cell.angle_alpha   90.00
_cell.angle_beta   90.00
_cell.angle_gamma   90.00
#
_symmetry.space_group_name_H-M   'P 1'
#
loop_
_entity.id
_entity.type
_entity.pdbx_description
1 polymer ?
#
loop_
_entity_poly.entity_id
_entity_poly.type
_entity_poly.pdbx_seq_one_letter_code
_entity_poly.pdbx_strand_id
1 'polypeptide(L)'
;MSYKNSEGYDDPTAGEAFRAIRDLEKRQARERLRDLTWDDYEISRERYQELRHFCLQYKAKRAEADSLTDASAPAIRYDKIGSGGGFGGSPTETAAIRHAMRTEKARHDCRIIEESAMWAANAAGYRHIWRALLVSVSEGLSYTQTMRRCGLPIGSTDFYGIRRAFFYRLDVLQIENEKVG
;
A
#
# COMPACT_ATOMS: atom_id res chain seq x y z
N MET A 1 -22.08 2.45 -15.61
CA MET A 1 -21.96 3.19 -14.35
C MET A 1 -20.80 4.15 -14.57
N SER A 2 -21.08 5.45 -14.67
CA SER A 2 -20.08 6.47 -15.02
C SER A 2 -19.46 7.03 -13.75
N TYR A 3 -18.13 6.99 -13.64
CA TYR A 3 -17.41 7.52 -12.49
C TYR A 3 -17.03 8.95 -12.79
N LYS A 4 -17.45 9.88 -11.92
CA LYS A 4 -17.18 11.30 -12.09
C LYS A 4 -16.13 11.75 -11.10
N ASN A 5 -15.17 12.56 -11.54
CA ASN A 5 -14.19 13.20 -10.66
C ASN A 5 -14.88 14.23 -9.72
N SER A 6 -14.11 14.85 -8.81
CA SER A 6 -14.62 15.90 -7.90
C SER A 6 -15.26 17.10 -8.61
N GLU A 7 -15.03 17.24 -9.92
CA GLU A 7 -15.56 18.29 -10.79
C GLU A 7 -16.77 17.83 -11.63
N GLY A 8 -17.21 16.57 -11.49
CA GLY A 8 -18.41 16.06 -12.16
C GLY A 8 -18.20 15.58 -13.61
N TYR A 9 -16.96 15.52 -14.10
CA TYR A 9 -16.59 14.96 -15.40
C TYR A 9 -16.37 13.46 -15.30
N ASP A 10 -16.78 12.71 -16.32
CA ASP A 10 -16.45 11.29 -16.43
C ASP A 10 -14.93 11.13 -16.35
N ASP A 11 -14.44 10.41 -15.34
CA ASP A 11 -13.03 10.09 -15.14
C ASP A 11 -12.72 8.82 -15.93
N PRO A 12 -12.16 8.95 -17.16
CA PRO A 12 -11.85 7.79 -17.99
C PRO A 12 -10.86 6.84 -17.31
N THR A 13 -10.06 7.35 -16.38
CA THR A 13 -8.93 6.68 -15.76
C THR A 13 -9.34 5.83 -14.56
N ALA A 14 -10.24 6.33 -13.72
CA ALA A 14 -10.93 5.50 -12.73
C ALA A 14 -11.71 4.37 -13.43
N GLY A 15 -12.28 4.65 -14.61
CA GLY A 15 -12.88 3.65 -15.48
C GLY A 15 -11.88 2.62 -16.03
N GLU A 16 -10.65 3.01 -16.37
CA GLU A 16 -9.59 2.11 -16.86
C GLU A 16 -9.04 1.20 -15.77
N ALA A 17 -8.74 1.73 -14.59
CA ALA A 17 -8.23 0.92 -13.49
C ALA A 17 -9.28 -0.08 -12.99
N PHE A 18 -10.55 0.32 -12.91
CA PHE A 18 -11.65 -0.58 -12.58
C PHE A 18 -11.85 -1.67 -13.67
N ARG A 19 -11.65 -1.31 -14.94
CA ARG A 19 -11.63 -2.28 -16.05
C ARG A 19 -10.46 -3.26 -15.92
N ALA A 20 -9.25 -2.79 -15.62
CA ALA A 20 -8.07 -3.61 -15.42
C ALA A 20 -8.20 -4.56 -14.22
N ILE A 21 -8.79 -4.10 -13.11
CA ILE A 21 -9.10 -4.92 -11.94
C ILE A 21 -10.11 -6.01 -12.32
N ARG A 22 -11.22 -5.62 -12.98
CA ARG A 22 -12.27 -6.54 -13.37
C ARG A 22 -11.79 -7.55 -14.42
N ASP A 23 -10.92 -7.14 -15.33
CA ASP A 23 -10.35 -8.04 -16.33
C ASP A 23 -9.32 -8.97 -15.70
N LEU A 24 -8.55 -8.52 -14.70
CA LEU A 24 -7.73 -9.44 -13.91
C LEU A 24 -8.60 -10.43 -13.13
N GLU A 25 -9.67 -9.99 -12.46
CA GLU A 25 -10.60 -10.89 -11.76
C GLU A 25 -11.17 -11.96 -12.70
N LYS A 26 -11.50 -11.59 -13.95
CA LYS A 26 -11.91 -12.55 -15.00
C LYS A 26 -10.78 -13.50 -15.40
N ARG A 27 -9.54 -13.01 -15.53
CA ARG A 27 -8.37 -13.85 -15.84
C ARG A 27 -8.10 -14.84 -14.70
N GLN A 28 -8.14 -14.38 -13.45
CA GLN A 28 -7.96 -15.21 -12.26
C GLN A 28 -9.08 -16.25 -12.07
N ALA A 29 -10.27 -15.99 -12.60
CA ALA A 29 -11.36 -16.98 -12.64
C ALA A 29 -11.12 -18.09 -13.68
N ARG A 30 -10.25 -17.87 -14.67
CA ARG A 30 -9.96 -18.81 -15.77
C ARG A 30 -8.60 -19.49 -15.63
N GLU A 31 -7.63 -18.80 -15.06
CA GLU A 31 -6.22 -19.19 -14.98
C GLU A 31 -5.75 -19.19 -13.52
N ARG A 32 -4.86 -20.11 -13.16
CA ARG A 32 -4.32 -20.13 -11.80
C ARG A 32 -3.27 -19.04 -11.66
N LEU A 33 -3.26 -18.32 -10.54
CA LEU A 33 -2.27 -17.24 -10.28
C LEU A 33 -0.81 -17.66 -10.47
N ARG A 34 -0.52 -18.94 -10.22
CA ARG A 34 0.81 -19.51 -10.37
C ARG A 34 1.30 -19.54 -11.83
N ASP A 35 0.37 -19.54 -12.78
CA ASP A 35 0.64 -19.59 -14.22
C ASP A 35 0.85 -18.19 -14.81
N LEU A 36 0.35 -17.14 -14.15
CA LEU A 36 0.55 -15.74 -14.55
C LEU A 36 1.98 -15.28 -14.25
N THR A 37 2.61 -14.60 -15.21
CA THR A 37 3.98 -14.07 -15.16
C THR A 37 4.01 -12.57 -14.88
N TRP A 38 5.20 -11.95 -14.84
CA TRP A 38 5.31 -10.49 -14.72
C TRP A 38 4.87 -9.75 -15.98
N ASP A 39 5.13 -10.35 -17.14
CA ASP A 39 4.75 -9.80 -18.45
C ASP A 39 3.23 -9.79 -18.60
N ASP A 40 2.54 -10.82 -18.07
CA ASP A 40 1.07 -10.86 -18.01
C ASP A 40 0.45 -9.70 -17.22
N TYR A 41 1.21 -9.16 -16.27
CA TYR A 41 0.83 -8.02 -15.44
C TYR A 41 1.40 -6.70 -15.95
N GLU A 42 2.19 -6.72 -17.03
CA GLU A 42 2.89 -5.55 -17.58
C GLU A 42 3.80 -4.85 -16.54
N ILE A 43 4.29 -5.59 -15.53
CA ILE A 43 5.20 -5.06 -14.51
C ILE A 43 6.65 -5.26 -14.99
N SER A 44 7.31 -4.16 -15.32
CA SER A 44 8.75 -4.17 -15.61
C SER A 44 9.58 -4.52 -14.37
N ARG A 45 10.83 -4.91 -14.59
CA ARG A 45 11.77 -5.23 -13.50
C ARG A 45 12.02 -4.01 -12.61
N GLU A 46 12.14 -2.84 -13.21
CA GLU A 46 12.36 -1.55 -12.54
C GLU A 46 11.16 -1.21 -11.67
N ARG A 47 9.95 -1.32 -12.23
CA ARG A 47 8.71 -1.06 -11.50
C ARG A 47 8.55 -2.02 -10.33
N TYR A 48 8.86 -3.29 -10.52
CA TYR A 48 8.88 -4.26 -9.43
C TYR A 48 9.85 -3.86 -8.29
N GLN A 49 11.03 -3.32 -8.59
CA GLN A 49 11.95 -2.86 -7.55
C GLN A 49 11.41 -1.65 -6.78
N GLU A 50 10.75 -0.72 -7.45
CA GLU A 50 10.07 0.41 -6.81
C GLU A 50 8.99 -0.08 -5.83
N LEU A 51 8.10 -0.96 -6.31
CA LEU A 51 7.04 -1.55 -5.49
C LEU A 51 7.61 -2.34 -4.31
N ARG A 52 8.70 -3.10 -4.53
CA ARG A 52 9.39 -3.83 -3.48
C ARG A 52 9.97 -2.89 -2.43
N HIS A 53 10.66 -1.82 -2.83
CA HIS A 53 11.19 -0.83 -1.89
C HIS A 53 10.08 -0.11 -1.13
N PHE A 54 8.96 0.18 -1.80
CA PHE A 54 7.78 0.73 -1.16
C PHE A 54 7.25 -0.19 -0.05
N CYS A 55 7.15 -1.50 -0.31
CA CYS A 55 6.75 -2.46 0.73
C CYS A 55 7.74 -2.54 1.89
N LEU A 56 9.06 -2.47 1.64
CA LEU A 56 10.07 -2.53 2.71
C LEU A 56 9.96 -1.37 3.71
N GLN A 57 9.38 -0.24 3.30
CA GLN A 57 9.14 0.90 4.17
C GLN A 57 7.89 0.72 5.07
N TYR A 58 7.09 -0.33 4.86
CA TYR A 58 5.81 -0.55 5.54
C TYR A 58 5.91 -0.41 7.07
N LYS A 59 6.91 -1.03 7.71
CA LYS A 59 7.05 -0.98 9.17
C LYS A 59 7.29 0.44 9.69
N ALA A 60 8.15 1.20 9.02
CA ALA A 60 8.44 2.58 9.39
C ALA A 60 7.20 3.47 9.18
N LYS A 61 6.51 3.31 8.05
CA LYS A 61 5.26 4.01 7.75
C LYS A 61 4.15 3.67 8.74
N ARG A 62 4.07 2.41 9.18
CA ARG A 62 3.08 1.99 10.18
C ARG A 62 3.34 2.63 11.53
N ALA A 63 4.58 2.65 11.99
CA ALA A 63 4.94 3.38 13.21
C ALA A 63 4.63 4.89 13.11
N GLU A 64 4.90 5.49 11.94
CA GLU A 64 4.56 6.89 11.68
C GLU A 64 3.05 7.15 11.64
N ALA A 65 2.28 6.22 11.07
CA ALA A 65 0.82 6.24 11.02
C ALA A 65 0.19 6.20 12.41
N ASP A 66 0.78 5.39 13.29
CA ASP A 66 0.30 5.15 14.66
C ASP A 66 0.68 6.31 15.61
N SER A 67 1.73 7.09 15.28
CA SER A 67 2.26 8.17 16.13
C SER A 67 1.26 9.29 16.48
N LEU A 68 0.26 9.54 15.63
CA LEU A 68 -0.82 10.51 15.88
C LEU A 68 -2.00 9.91 16.66
N THR A 69 -2.15 8.58 16.69
CA THR A 69 -3.24 7.88 17.37
C THR A 69 -2.94 7.63 18.85
N ASP A 70 -1.68 7.38 19.19
CA ASP A 70 -1.24 7.29 20.59
C ASP A 70 -1.06 8.67 21.24
N ALA A 71 -1.02 9.72 20.43
CA ALA A 71 -1.15 11.09 20.89
C ALA A 71 -2.63 11.39 21.22
N SER A 72 -3.07 10.99 22.42
CA SER A 72 -3.85 11.93 23.23
C SER A 72 -3.13 13.26 23.10
N ALA A 73 -3.78 14.25 22.45
CA ALA A 73 -3.20 15.49 21.94
C ALA A 73 -1.94 15.87 22.72
N PRO A 74 -0.76 16.03 22.08
CA PRO A 74 0.47 16.25 22.83
C PRO A 74 0.20 17.37 23.81
N ALA A 75 0.16 17.03 25.11
CA ALA A 75 0.07 18.01 26.16
C ALA A 75 1.29 18.90 25.91
N ILE A 76 1.03 20.06 25.32
CA ILE A 76 2.05 21.01 24.91
C ILE A 76 2.84 21.30 26.18
N ARG A 77 4.02 20.70 26.30
CA ARG A 77 4.96 21.06 27.35
C ARG A 77 5.45 22.45 26.97
N TYR A 78 4.74 23.47 27.46
CA TYR A 78 5.21 24.84 27.49
C TYR A 78 6.40 24.88 28.45
N ASP A 79 7.57 24.48 27.97
CA ASP A 79 8.81 24.77 28.67
C ASP A 79 9.61 25.75 27.80
N LYS A 80 9.65 26.99 28.29
CA LYS A 80 10.36 28.18 27.78
C LYS A 80 9.68 28.95 26.64
N ILE A 81 8.75 29.83 27.05
CA ILE A 81 8.47 31.09 26.34
C ILE A 81 9.77 31.92 26.33
N GLY A 82 10.49 31.85 25.22
CA GLY A 82 11.52 32.82 24.84
C GLY A 82 10.86 33.96 24.07
N SER A 83 10.81 35.12 24.70
CA SER A 83 10.32 36.38 24.11
C SER A 83 11.11 36.75 22.85
N GLY A 84 10.44 37.05 21.75
CA GLY A 84 11.08 37.55 20.52
C GLY A 84 10.14 37.56 19.33
N GLY A 85 9.59 38.74 19.02
CA GLY A 85 8.59 38.95 17.98
C GLY A 85 9.08 38.70 16.54
N GLY A 86 8.14 38.32 15.68
CA GLY A 86 8.30 38.28 14.24
C GLY A 86 7.01 37.83 13.57
N PHE A 87 6.39 38.72 12.79
CA PHE A 87 5.32 38.40 11.86
C PHE A 87 5.82 37.38 10.84
N GLY A 88 5.34 36.14 10.95
CA GLY A 88 5.61 35.03 10.03
C GLY A 88 5.10 33.76 10.69
N GLY A 89 4.24 32.99 10.00
CA GLY A 89 3.54 31.82 10.57
C GLY A 89 4.45 30.98 11.46
N SER A 90 3.96 30.64 12.66
CA SER A 90 4.76 30.01 13.70
C SER A 90 5.50 28.79 13.12
N PRO A 91 6.83 28.67 13.27
CA PRO A 91 7.57 27.47 12.87
C PRO A 91 6.95 26.18 13.42
N THR A 92 6.28 26.28 14.58
CA THR A 92 5.51 25.22 15.23
C THR A 92 4.25 24.82 14.46
N GLU A 93 3.52 25.78 13.90
CA GLU A 93 2.31 25.54 13.09
C GLU A 93 2.67 24.83 11.78
N THR A 94 3.72 25.29 11.09
CA THR A 94 4.21 24.67 9.85
C THR A 94 4.73 23.24 10.09
N ALA A 95 5.36 22.99 11.25
CA ALA A 95 5.82 21.66 11.63
C ALA A 95 4.65 20.69 11.91
N ALA A 96 3.60 21.16 12.59
CA ALA A 96 2.41 20.37 12.87
C ALA A 96 1.67 19.98 11.58
N ILE A 97 1.50 20.91 10.64
CA ILE A 97 0.87 20.65 9.34
C ILE A 97 1.68 19.61 8.55
N ARG A 98 3.01 19.77 8.48
CA ARG A 98 3.88 18.82 7.77
C ARG A 98 3.83 17.42 8.39
N HIS A 99 3.78 17.33 9.72
CA HIS A 99 3.64 16.06 10.44
C HIS A 99 2.31 15.39 10.10
N ALA A 100 1.19 16.12 10.18
CA ALA A 100 -0.13 15.60 9.84
C ALA A 100 -0.20 15.08 8.41
N MET A 101 0.31 15.84 7.42
CA MET A 101 0.37 15.41 6.02
C MET A 101 1.19 14.14 5.84
N ARG A 102 2.35 14.05 6.51
CA ARG A 102 3.22 12.87 6.40
C ARG A 102 2.58 11.63 7.01
N THR A 103 1.95 11.76 8.17
CA THR A 103 1.24 10.65 8.81
C THR A 103 0.04 10.20 8.00
N GLU A 104 -0.72 11.11 7.40
CA GLU A 104 -1.84 10.73 6.53
C GLU A 104 -1.34 9.95 5.31
N LYS A 105 -0.25 10.41 4.69
CA LYS A 105 0.40 9.65 3.61
C LYS A 105 0.87 8.27 4.08
N ALA A 106 1.48 8.18 5.27
CA ALA A 106 1.94 6.92 5.82
C ALA A 106 0.78 5.93 6.10
N ARG A 107 -0.36 6.43 6.60
CA ARG A 107 -1.60 5.66 6.80
C ARG A 107 -2.12 5.12 5.48
N HIS A 108 -2.22 5.99 4.48
CA HIS A 108 -2.66 5.62 3.14
C HIS A 108 -1.76 4.57 2.50
N ASP A 109 -0.45 4.77 2.56
CA ASP A 109 0.54 3.83 2.04
C ASP A 109 0.42 2.45 2.71
N CYS A 110 0.24 2.42 4.03
CA CYS A 110 0.00 1.16 4.75
C CYS A 110 -1.29 0.49 4.29
N ARG A 111 -2.36 1.27 4.14
CA ARG A 111 -3.68 0.79 3.73
C ARG A 111 -3.62 0.10 2.37
N ILE A 112 -3.03 0.71 1.35
CA ILE A 112 -2.98 0.11 0.00
C ILE A 112 -2.13 -1.18 -0.02
N ILE A 113 -1.10 -1.29 0.82
CA ILE A 113 -0.32 -2.52 0.98
C ILE A 113 -1.18 -3.62 1.61
N GLU A 114 -1.88 -3.31 2.71
CA GLU A 114 -2.76 -4.28 3.38
C GLU A 114 -3.91 -4.74 2.48
N GLU A 115 -4.58 -3.81 1.81
CA GLU A 115 -5.66 -4.10 0.87
C GLU A 115 -5.18 -4.98 -0.29
N SER A 116 -4.00 -4.70 -0.84
CA SER A 116 -3.39 -5.52 -1.89
C SER A 116 -3.11 -6.95 -1.42
N ALA A 117 -2.62 -7.12 -0.18
CA ALA A 117 -2.33 -8.43 0.39
C ALA A 117 -3.61 -9.23 0.63
N MET A 118 -4.65 -8.59 1.17
CA MET A 118 -5.96 -9.19 1.38
C MET A 118 -6.59 -9.60 0.04
N TRP A 119 -6.56 -8.71 -0.95
CA TRP A 119 -7.12 -8.96 -2.27
C TRP A 119 -6.46 -10.17 -2.94
N ALA A 120 -5.11 -10.22 -2.99
CA ALA A 120 -4.39 -11.32 -3.63
C ALA A 120 -4.62 -12.67 -2.92
N ALA A 121 -4.65 -12.68 -1.58
CA ALA A 121 -4.95 -13.89 -0.82
C ALA A 121 -6.38 -14.38 -1.03
N ASN A 122 -7.35 -13.46 -1.11
CA ASN A 122 -8.75 -13.79 -1.38
C ASN A 122 -8.95 -14.32 -2.80
N ALA A 123 -8.34 -13.67 -3.79
CA ALA A 123 -8.37 -14.11 -5.19
C ALA A 123 -7.86 -15.54 -5.37
N ALA A 124 -6.89 -15.95 -4.56
CA ALA A 124 -6.32 -17.29 -4.57
C ALA A 124 -7.12 -18.32 -3.76
N GLY A 125 -8.19 -17.92 -3.07
CA GLY A 125 -8.95 -18.79 -2.16
C GLY A 125 -8.29 -19.03 -0.79
N TYR A 126 -7.17 -18.37 -0.49
CA TYR A 126 -6.38 -18.57 0.72
C TYR A 126 -6.49 -17.38 1.69
N ARG A 127 -7.71 -16.96 2.05
CA ARG A 127 -7.94 -15.73 2.85
C ARG A 127 -7.01 -15.58 4.07
N HIS A 128 -6.66 -16.65 4.77
CA HIS A 128 -5.83 -16.56 5.99
C HIS A 128 -4.34 -16.23 5.74
N ILE A 129 -3.83 -16.33 4.50
CA ILE A 129 -2.40 -16.14 4.24
C ILE A 129 -1.98 -14.67 4.06
N TRP A 130 -2.92 -13.73 3.94
CA TRP A 130 -2.59 -12.33 3.64
C TRP A 130 -1.61 -11.72 4.65
N ARG A 131 -1.68 -12.14 5.93
CA ARG A 131 -0.75 -11.70 6.98
C ARG A 131 0.67 -12.22 6.73
N ALA A 132 0.81 -13.49 6.35
CA ALA A 132 2.10 -14.07 6.00
C ALA A 132 2.68 -13.43 4.73
N LEU A 133 1.83 -13.13 3.75
CA LEU A 133 2.20 -12.38 2.56
C LEU A 133 2.68 -10.96 2.92
N LEU A 134 1.97 -10.26 3.80
CA LEU A 134 2.35 -8.93 4.29
C LEU A 134 3.73 -8.95 4.97
N VAL A 135 3.99 -9.94 5.84
CA VAL A 135 5.32 -10.14 6.45
C VAL A 135 6.38 -10.39 5.37
N SER A 136 6.08 -11.24 4.38
CA SER A 136 7.03 -11.55 3.30
C SER A 136 7.42 -10.33 2.46
N VAL A 137 6.46 -9.49 2.09
CA VAL A 137 6.71 -8.32 1.23
C VAL A 137 7.32 -7.17 2.02
N SER A 138 6.89 -6.95 3.26
CA SER A 138 7.40 -5.87 4.11
C SER A 138 8.81 -6.13 4.66
N GLU A 139 9.23 -7.39 4.73
CA GLU A 139 10.56 -7.76 5.21
C GLU A 139 11.45 -8.36 4.12
N GLY A 140 10.95 -8.45 2.88
CA GLY A 140 11.73 -8.99 1.76
C GLY A 140 12.07 -10.48 1.89
N LEU A 141 11.26 -11.26 2.61
CA LEU A 141 11.53 -12.67 2.86
C LEU A 141 11.26 -13.54 1.63
N SER A 142 12.06 -14.59 1.47
CA SER A 142 11.78 -15.70 0.55
C SER A 142 10.60 -16.55 1.03
N TYR A 143 10.08 -17.43 0.16
CA TYR A 143 9.07 -18.43 0.55
C TYR A 143 9.53 -19.26 1.76
N THR A 144 10.74 -19.81 1.74
CA THR A 144 11.24 -20.70 2.80
C THR A 144 11.31 -19.99 4.15
N GLN A 145 11.76 -18.74 4.17
CA GLN A 145 11.79 -17.93 5.40
C GLN A 145 10.38 -17.62 5.91
N THR A 146 9.48 -17.23 5.00
CA THR A 146 8.07 -16.93 5.34
C THR A 146 7.35 -18.18 5.87
N MET A 147 7.56 -19.33 5.24
CA MET A 147 7.00 -20.62 5.66
C MET A 147 7.47 -20.98 7.07
N ARG A 148 8.77 -20.89 7.35
CA ARG A 148 9.33 -21.19 8.67
C ARG A 148 8.78 -20.27 9.76
N ARG A 149 8.57 -19.00 9.44
CA ARG A 149 8.13 -18.00 10.42
C ARG A 149 6.62 -17.97 10.65
N CYS A 150 5.84 -18.17 9.59
CA CYS A 150 4.39 -17.97 9.62
C CYS A 150 3.58 -19.28 9.47
N GLY A 151 4.22 -20.42 9.21
CA GLY A 151 3.53 -21.70 9.03
C GLY A 151 2.63 -21.71 7.79
N LEU A 152 3.17 -21.40 6.61
CA LEU A 152 2.38 -21.33 5.36
C LEU A 152 1.86 -22.73 4.94
N PRO A 153 0.54 -22.91 4.73
CA PRO A 153 -0.05 -24.18 4.30
C PRO A 153 -0.11 -24.32 2.76
N ILE A 154 0.73 -23.59 2.03
CA ILE A 154 0.72 -23.56 0.56
C ILE A 154 2.12 -23.80 -0.01
N GLY A 155 2.17 -24.35 -1.22
CA GLY A 155 3.42 -24.58 -1.95
C GLY A 155 4.07 -23.27 -2.43
N SER A 156 5.37 -23.34 -2.71
CA SER A 156 6.16 -22.18 -3.18
C SER A 156 5.62 -21.58 -4.48
N THR A 157 5.20 -22.42 -5.42
CA THR A 157 4.70 -21.99 -6.73
C THR A 157 3.43 -21.15 -6.60
N ASP A 158 2.45 -21.62 -5.80
CA ASP A 158 1.22 -20.88 -5.53
C ASP A 158 1.53 -19.58 -4.78
N PHE A 159 2.41 -19.64 -3.76
CA PHE A 159 2.82 -18.46 -3.00
C PHE A 159 3.41 -17.36 -3.89
N TYR A 160 4.30 -17.70 -4.82
CA TYR A 160 4.87 -16.70 -5.73
C TYR A 160 3.85 -16.18 -6.76
N GLY A 161 2.88 -17.00 -7.20
CA GLY A 161 1.75 -16.53 -8.00
C GLY A 161 0.91 -15.48 -7.26
N ILE A 162 0.56 -15.76 -6.01
CA ILE A 162 -0.14 -14.84 -5.12
C ILE A 162 0.67 -13.55 -4.91
N ARG A 163 1.98 -13.68 -4.70
CA ARG A 163 2.87 -12.53 -4.51
C ARG A 163 2.95 -11.64 -5.75
N ARG A 164 2.91 -12.21 -6.96
CA ARG A 164 2.82 -11.41 -8.20
C ARG A 164 1.49 -10.68 -8.30
N ALA A 165 0.38 -11.37 -8.03
CA ALA A 165 -0.96 -10.75 -8.00
C ALA A 165 -1.06 -9.59 -6.99
N PHE A 166 -0.38 -9.74 -5.84
CA PHE A 166 -0.23 -8.66 -4.86
C PHE A 166 0.48 -7.43 -5.45
N PHE A 167 1.61 -7.63 -6.12
CA PHE A 167 2.38 -6.51 -6.70
C PHE A 167 1.62 -5.83 -7.84
N TYR A 168 0.89 -6.59 -8.66
CA TYR A 168 -0.04 -6.02 -9.64
C TYR A 168 -1.09 -5.14 -8.96
N ARG A 169 -1.76 -5.66 -7.92
CA ARG A 169 -2.80 -4.89 -7.24
C ARG A 169 -2.24 -3.60 -6.64
N LEU A 170 -1.06 -3.68 -6.05
CA LEU A 170 -0.36 -2.53 -5.49
C LEU A 170 0.00 -1.51 -6.55
N ASP A 171 0.47 -1.96 -7.72
CA ASP A 171 0.83 -1.10 -8.84
C ASP A 171 -0.37 -0.28 -9.34
N VAL A 172 -1.50 -0.97 -9.57
CA VAL A 172 -2.76 -0.32 -9.96
C VAL A 172 -3.17 0.76 -8.96
N LEU A 173 -3.15 0.45 -7.66
CA LEU A 173 -3.50 1.41 -6.61
C LEU A 173 -2.52 2.59 -6.54
N GLN A 174 -1.21 2.37 -6.75
CA GLN A 174 -0.25 3.47 -6.77
C GLN A 174 -0.46 4.41 -7.96
N ILE A 175 -0.70 3.87 -9.15
CA ILE A 175 -0.99 4.65 -10.36
C ILE A 175 -2.25 5.51 -10.17
N GLU A 176 -3.28 4.99 -9.51
CA GLU A 176 -4.48 5.76 -9.17
C GLU A 176 -4.15 6.96 -8.25
N ASN A 177 -3.31 6.74 -7.24
CA ASN A 177 -2.96 7.80 -6.29
C ASN A 177 -2.11 8.92 -6.90
N GLU A 178 -1.19 8.57 -7.80
CA GLU A 178 -0.34 9.54 -8.51
C GLU A 178 -1.13 10.47 -9.43
N LYS A 179 -2.37 10.12 -9.79
CA LYS A 179 -3.23 10.92 -10.67
C LYS A 179 -4.18 11.87 -9.93
N VAL A 180 -4.40 11.63 -8.64
CA VAL A 180 -5.31 12.42 -7.79
C VAL A 180 -4.56 13.52 -7.02
N GLY A 181 -3.24 13.39 -6.86
CA GLY A 181 -2.37 14.39 -6.23
C GLY A 181 -1.76 15.37 -7.23
#